data_AF-A0A7V9G4Z7-F1
#
_entry.id   AF-A0A7V9G4Z7-F1
#
_cell.length_a   1.000
_cell.length_b   1.000
_cell.length_c   1.000
_cell.angle_alpha   90.00
_cell.angle_beta   90.00
_cell.angle_gamma   90.00
#
_symmetry.space_group_name_H-M   'P 1'
#
loop_
_entity.id
_entity.type
_entity.pdbx_description
1 polymer ?
#
loop_
_entity_poly.entity_id
_entity_poly.type
_entity_poly.pdbx_seq_one_letter_code
_entity_poly.pdbx_strand_id
1 'polypeptide(L)'
;MTLALAAALAERPDATRRFLRAAVTLDEPSVSGLVDAGIPHWDASDLMRRLEAAGEMRASRWSDHARASYASLVADTDTVAEAPTVASTLLDQLSPGDRPREKALRSGIESLADAELVALLLRTGPSDEGVLAFAARLLRDHDGLVGLSRRAVEDLVAARGLGPAKAAELAAAFEIARRLSLADLGARPVLKTPEAVAELLAPLAASLPHEELWCLPLDPQSRLIGRPRVISRGDVDGTDAGPRAFFRIALAAGATSCIAVHNHPGGDPTPSAADRSATIRLVAGGRAIDLPLVDHVVMGTAGRFTSLRRAAPECFRAV
;
A
#
# COMPACT_ATOMS: atom_id res chain seq x y z
N MET A 1 -2.00 24.03 28.93
CA MET A 1 -1.64 22.73 28.32
C MET A 1 -1.70 22.89 26.81
N THR A 2 -0.73 22.36 26.08
CA THR A 2 -0.80 22.32 24.61
C THR A 2 -1.79 21.22 24.23
N LEU A 3 -2.86 21.57 23.54
CA LEU A 3 -3.86 20.62 23.06
C LEU A 3 -3.25 19.68 22.02
N ALA A 4 -3.45 18.37 22.17
CA ALA A 4 -2.85 17.36 21.29
C ALA A 4 -3.24 17.52 19.81
N LEU A 5 -4.46 18.00 19.55
CA LEU A 5 -4.95 18.25 18.20
C LEU A 5 -4.62 19.64 17.66
N ALA A 6 -3.87 20.47 18.39
CA ALA A 6 -3.43 21.77 17.88
C ALA A 6 -2.53 21.64 16.63
N ALA A 7 -1.63 20.66 16.61
CA ALA A 7 -0.83 20.35 15.43
C ALA A 7 -1.68 19.79 14.28
N ALA A 8 -2.65 18.91 14.59
CA ALA A 8 -3.58 18.36 13.61
C ALA A 8 -4.47 19.45 12.98
N LEU A 9 -4.87 20.47 13.75
CA LEU A 9 -5.58 21.66 13.24
C LEU A 9 -4.74 22.49 12.27
N ALA A 10 -3.41 22.54 12.43
CA ALA A 10 -2.52 23.23 11.50
C ALA A 10 -2.32 22.43 10.20
N GLU A 11 -2.23 21.10 10.31
CA GLU A 11 -2.01 20.20 9.16
C GLU A 11 -3.29 19.95 8.35
N ARG A 12 -4.43 19.79 9.02
CA ARG A 12 -5.71 19.36 8.43
C ARG A 12 -6.91 20.11 9.04
N PRO A 13 -6.96 21.45 8.89
CA PRO A 13 -7.89 22.31 9.63
C PRO A 13 -9.36 21.90 9.51
N ASP A 14 -9.84 21.59 8.30
CA ASP A 14 -11.26 21.30 8.09
C ASP A 14 -11.68 19.94 8.65
N ALA A 15 -10.83 18.93 8.50
CA ALA A 15 -11.11 17.59 9.01
C ALA A 15 -11.05 17.55 10.54
N THR A 16 -10.01 18.18 11.13
CA THR A 16 -9.87 18.23 12.58
C THR A 16 -10.95 19.10 13.22
N ARG A 17 -11.36 20.23 12.61
CA ARG A 17 -12.51 21.01 13.11
C ARG A 17 -13.81 20.24 13.01
N ARG A 18 -14.07 19.54 11.91
CA ARG A 18 -15.29 18.74 11.74
C ARG A 18 -15.37 17.64 12.79
N PHE A 19 -14.28 16.92 13.01
CA PHE A 19 -14.15 15.95 14.08
C PHE A 19 -14.40 16.60 15.45
N LEU A 20 -13.74 17.71 15.77
CA LEU A 20 -13.88 18.37 17.07
C LEU A 20 -15.32 18.83 17.31
N ARG A 21 -15.99 19.41 16.30
CA ARG A 21 -17.40 19.81 16.39
C ARG A 21 -18.32 18.64 16.74
N ALA A 22 -18.14 17.49 16.09
CA ALA A 22 -18.93 16.30 16.41
C ALA A 22 -18.55 15.71 17.78
N ALA A 23 -17.26 15.63 18.09
CA ALA A 23 -16.75 14.97 19.29
C ALA A 23 -17.09 15.73 20.58
N VAL A 24 -17.09 17.08 20.58
CA VAL A 24 -17.43 17.86 21.78
C VAL A 24 -18.93 17.83 22.10
N THR A 25 -19.78 17.55 21.10
CA THR A 25 -21.24 17.42 21.30
C THR A 25 -21.65 16.05 21.84
N LEU A 26 -20.81 15.03 21.68
CA LEU A 26 -21.07 13.69 22.21
C LEU A 26 -20.62 13.61 23.67
N ASP A 27 -21.49 13.07 24.53
CA ASP A 27 -21.14 12.84 25.94
C ASP A 27 -20.15 11.70 26.11
N GLU A 28 -20.28 10.67 25.29
CA GLU A 28 -19.31 9.57 25.20
C GLU A 28 -18.86 9.36 23.74
N PRO A 29 -17.87 10.13 23.25
CA PRO A 29 -17.41 10.02 21.86
C PRO A 29 -16.80 8.64 21.60
N SER A 30 -17.33 7.93 20.60
CA SER A 30 -16.80 6.67 20.12
C SER A 30 -16.56 6.74 18.62
N VAL A 31 -15.69 5.88 18.08
CA VAL A 31 -15.45 5.83 16.62
C VAL A 31 -16.77 5.59 15.88
N SER A 32 -17.61 4.67 16.37
CA SER A 32 -18.93 4.42 15.79
C SER A 32 -19.83 5.65 15.85
N GLY A 33 -19.97 6.29 17.02
CA GLY A 33 -20.83 7.47 17.18
C GLY A 33 -20.36 8.67 16.36
N LEU A 34 -19.05 8.82 16.14
CA LEU A 34 -18.49 9.84 15.26
C LEU A 34 -18.73 9.52 13.79
N VAL A 35 -18.66 8.24 13.40
CA VAL A 35 -19.03 7.79 12.05
C VAL A 35 -20.51 8.05 11.79
N ASP A 36 -21.38 7.77 12.76
CA ASP A 36 -22.81 8.08 12.70
C ASP A 36 -23.06 9.60 12.60
N ALA A 37 -22.19 10.40 13.21
CA ALA A 37 -22.17 11.87 13.08
C ALA A 37 -21.52 12.37 11.77
N GLY A 38 -21.19 11.48 10.83
CA GLY A 38 -20.67 11.82 9.51
C GLY A 38 -19.16 12.08 9.46
N ILE A 39 -18.41 11.69 10.49
CA ILE A 39 -16.94 11.74 10.49
C ILE A 39 -16.39 10.48 9.80
N PRO A 40 -15.47 10.59 8.83
CA PRO A 40 -14.83 9.42 8.22
C PRO A 40 -14.20 8.51 9.29
N HIS A 41 -14.37 7.20 9.17
CA HIS A 41 -13.90 6.23 10.18
C HIS A 41 -12.42 6.40 10.54
N TRP A 42 -11.57 6.69 9.55
CA TRP A 42 -10.15 6.92 9.76
C TRP A 42 -9.86 8.22 10.52
N ASP A 43 -10.61 9.30 10.26
CA ASP A 43 -10.50 10.57 11.00
C ASP A 43 -10.95 10.39 12.44
N ALA A 44 -12.08 9.69 12.64
CA ALA A 44 -12.55 9.31 13.95
C ALA A 44 -11.51 8.47 14.69
N SER A 45 -10.94 7.45 14.05
CA SER A 45 -9.95 6.54 14.66
C SER A 45 -8.61 7.21 14.95
N ASP A 46 -8.07 8.02 14.04
CA ASP A 46 -6.77 8.69 14.21
C ASP A 46 -6.86 9.78 15.26
N LEU A 47 -7.84 10.67 15.15
CA LEU A 47 -7.97 11.81 16.07
C LEU A 47 -8.40 11.36 17.47
N MET A 48 -9.25 10.33 17.61
CA MET A 48 -9.51 9.72 18.92
C MET A 48 -8.25 9.11 19.53
N ARG A 49 -7.46 8.37 18.75
CA ARG A 49 -6.20 7.77 19.25
C ARG A 49 -5.22 8.83 19.73
N ARG A 50 -5.14 9.99 19.06
CA ARG A 50 -4.31 11.12 19.48
C ARG A 50 -4.80 11.73 20.80
N LEU A 51 -6.11 11.89 20.96
CA LEU A 51 -6.71 12.35 22.23
C LEU A 51 -6.45 11.36 23.38
N GLU A 52 -6.54 10.05 23.10
CA GLU A 52 -6.25 8.99 24.07
C GLU A 52 -4.77 8.92 24.45
N ALA A 53 -3.87 9.00 23.47
CA ALA A 53 -2.43 9.02 23.70
C ALA A 53 -1.99 10.23 24.52
N ALA A 54 -2.66 11.37 24.34
CA ALA A 54 -2.44 12.58 25.13
C ALA A 54 -3.14 12.56 26.51
N GLY A 55 -3.96 11.56 26.79
CA GLY A 55 -4.76 11.48 28.02
C GLY A 55 -5.86 12.52 28.11
N GLU A 56 -6.18 13.21 27.01
CA GLU A 56 -7.26 14.20 26.93
C GLU A 56 -8.64 13.53 26.85
N MET A 57 -8.66 12.26 26.44
CA MET A 57 -9.81 11.37 26.44
C MET A 57 -9.42 9.99 26.96
N ARG A 58 -10.25 9.34 27.77
CA ARG A 58 -10.04 7.96 28.23
C ARG A 58 -11.37 7.22 28.28
N ALA A 59 -11.42 6.02 27.70
CA ALA A 59 -12.64 5.19 27.65
C ALA A 59 -13.86 5.99 27.19
N SER A 60 -13.72 6.71 26.07
CA SER A 60 -14.78 7.57 25.50
C SER A 60 -15.24 8.70 26.43
N ARG A 61 -14.46 9.09 27.44
CA ARG A 61 -14.77 10.23 28.31
C ARG A 61 -13.70 11.30 28.18
N TRP A 62 -14.15 12.54 28.01
CA TRP A 62 -13.27 13.70 28.04
C TRP A 62 -12.66 13.89 29.43
N SER A 63 -11.41 14.33 29.47
CA SER A 63 -10.85 14.93 30.69
C SER A 63 -11.52 16.29 30.99
N ASP A 64 -11.58 16.66 32.28
CA ASP A 64 -12.35 17.80 32.77
C ASP A 64 -12.05 19.13 32.04
N HIS A 65 -10.81 19.32 31.58
CA HIS A 65 -10.40 20.56 30.93
C HIS A 65 -10.38 20.50 29.39
N ALA A 66 -10.25 19.31 28.79
CA ALA A 66 -10.06 19.17 27.35
C ALA A 66 -11.33 19.49 26.55
N ARG A 67 -12.51 19.00 26.97
CA ARG A 67 -13.78 19.23 26.27
C ARG A 67 -14.09 20.71 26.13
N ALA A 68 -13.95 21.46 27.22
CA ALA A 68 -14.20 22.90 27.25
C ALA A 68 -13.20 23.69 26.38
N SER A 69 -11.92 23.31 26.43
CA SER A 69 -10.86 23.94 25.64
C SER A 69 -11.09 23.75 24.14
N TYR A 70 -11.44 22.53 23.71
CA TYR A 70 -11.76 22.26 22.32
C TYR A 70 -13.08 22.93 21.90
N ALA A 71 -14.12 22.91 22.74
CA ALA A 71 -15.38 23.57 22.44
C ALA A 71 -15.20 25.07 22.19
N SER A 72 -14.41 25.75 23.02
CA SER A 72 -14.05 27.17 22.81
C SER A 72 -13.31 27.39 21.49
N LEU A 73 -12.39 26.49 21.14
CA LEU A 73 -11.56 26.60 19.96
C LEU A 73 -12.36 26.46 18.64
N VAL A 74 -13.40 25.63 18.62
CA VAL A 74 -14.30 25.50 17.45
C VAL A 74 -15.43 26.54 17.44
N ALA A 75 -15.81 27.11 18.59
CA ALA A 75 -16.81 28.18 18.65
C ALA A 75 -16.28 29.53 18.13
N ASP A 76 -15.00 29.85 18.35
CA ASP A 76 -14.37 31.10 17.86
C ASP A 76 -14.28 31.19 16.33
N THR A 77 -14.60 30.11 15.60
CA THR A 77 -14.58 30.08 14.12
C THR A 77 -15.95 30.25 13.46
N ASP A 78 -17.03 30.48 14.23
CA ASP A 78 -18.40 30.58 13.70
C ASP A 78 -18.78 31.96 13.13
N THR A 79 -17.83 32.89 12.92
CA THR A 79 -18.11 34.21 12.30
C THR A 79 -17.92 34.28 10.78
N VAL A 80 -17.76 33.15 10.07
CA VAL A 80 -17.71 33.16 8.60
C VAL A 80 -18.76 32.23 8.00
N ALA A 81 -19.89 32.85 7.65
CA ALA A 81 -20.85 32.56 6.58
C ALA A 81 -21.48 31.16 6.50
N GLU A 82 -22.80 31.14 6.71
CA GLU A 82 -23.73 30.10 6.27
C GLU A 82 -23.44 29.64 4.82
N ALA A 83 -23.29 28.34 4.61
CA ALA A 83 -23.17 27.76 3.28
C ALA A 83 -24.54 27.71 2.60
N PRO A 84 -24.70 28.23 1.36
CA PRO A 84 -25.96 28.17 0.65
C PRO A 84 -26.21 26.76 0.09
N THR A 85 -27.43 26.28 0.30
CA THR A 85 -28.00 25.07 -0.29
C THR A 85 -28.31 25.30 -1.77
N VAL A 86 -27.39 24.97 -2.69
CA VAL A 86 -27.73 24.73 -4.10
C VAL A 86 -26.81 23.66 -4.65
N ALA A 87 -27.37 22.68 -5.37
CA ALA A 87 -26.67 21.71 -6.18
C ALA A 87 -25.84 22.41 -7.28
N SER A 88 -24.70 22.96 -6.90
CA SER A 88 -23.75 23.61 -7.79
C SER A 88 -22.58 22.67 -8.00
N THR A 89 -22.36 22.28 -9.24
CA THR A 89 -21.22 21.50 -9.70
C THR A 89 -19.94 22.22 -9.32
N LEU A 90 -19.10 21.63 -8.45
CA LEU A 90 -17.79 22.20 -8.04
C LEU A 90 -16.92 22.61 -9.24
N LEU A 91 -17.08 21.97 -10.40
CA LEU A 91 -16.41 22.34 -11.66
C LEU A 91 -16.87 23.65 -12.30
N ASP A 92 -18.15 24.01 -12.12
CA ASP A 92 -18.70 25.25 -12.64
C ASP A 92 -18.30 26.44 -11.78
N GLN A 93 -17.85 26.19 -10.55
CA GLN A 93 -17.30 27.19 -9.63
C GLN A 93 -15.79 27.39 -9.79
N LEU A 94 -15.10 26.50 -10.50
CA LEU A 94 -13.67 26.66 -10.79
C LEU A 94 -13.48 27.66 -11.93
N SER A 95 -12.48 28.54 -11.78
CA SER A 95 -12.00 29.36 -12.89
C SER A 95 -11.68 28.43 -14.08
N PRO A 96 -11.86 28.85 -15.34
CA PRO A 96 -11.54 28.02 -16.50
C PRO A 96 -10.13 27.41 -16.46
N GLY A 97 -9.18 28.12 -15.84
CA GLY A 97 -7.82 27.64 -15.63
C GLY A 97 -7.64 26.59 -14.53
N ASP A 98 -8.55 26.48 -13.56
CA ASP A 98 -8.44 25.57 -12.42
C ASP A 98 -9.16 24.24 -12.65
N ARG A 99 -9.85 24.12 -13.79
CA ARG A 99 -10.41 22.85 -14.24
C ARG A 99 -9.29 21.85 -14.50
N PRO A 100 -9.45 20.56 -14.11
CA PRO A 100 -8.37 19.59 -14.14
C PRO A 100 -7.65 19.47 -15.49
N ARG A 101 -8.40 19.54 -16.61
CA ARG A 101 -7.83 19.42 -17.96
C ARG A 101 -6.97 20.62 -18.30
N GLU A 102 -7.48 21.82 -18.07
CA GLU A 102 -6.81 23.08 -18.35
C GLU A 102 -5.60 23.29 -17.42
N LYS A 103 -5.72 22.90 -16.14
CA LYS A 103 -4.62 22.89 -15.18
C LYS A 103 -3.51 21.91 -15.61
N ALA A 104 -3.85 20.68 -16.02
CA ALA A 104 -2.88 19.73 -16.54
C ALA A 104 -2.12 20.24 -17.77
N LEU A 105 -2.83 20.87 -18.72
CA LEU A 105 -2.21 21.43 -19.93
C LEU A 105 -1.31 22.63 -19.64
N ARG A 106 -1.63 23.44 -18.62
CA ARG A 106 -0.86 24.63 -18.26
C ARG A 106 0.33 24.33 -17.33
N SER A 107 0.13 23.45 -16.37
CA SER A 107 1.02 23.28 -15.21
C SER A 107 1.54 21.86 -15.03
N GLY A 108 1.26 20.95 -15.97
CA GLY A 108 1.69 19.56 -15.93
C GLY A 108 0.71 18.65 -15.19
N ILE A 109 0.70 17.37 -15.56
CA ILE A 109 -0.20 16.36 -14.98
C ILE A 109 0.10 16.11 -13.50
N GLU A 110 1.36 16.30 -13.11
CA GLU A 110 1.88 16.19 -11.74
C GLU A 110 1.37 17.27 -10.79
N SER A 111 0.80 18.36 -11.33
CA SER A 111 0.22 19.45 -10.52
C SER A 111 -1.19 19.13 -10.01
N LEU A 112 -1.79 18.03 -10.48
CA LEU A 112 -3.13 17.60 -10.11
C LEU A 112 -3.14 16.80 -8.81
N ALA A 113 -4.13 17.07 -7.97
CA ALA A 113 -4.46 16.21 -6.85
C ALA A 113 -5.11 14.90 -7.33
N ASP A 114 -5.09 13.87 -6.48
CA ASP A 114 -5.68 12.55 -6.78
C ASP A 114 -7.14 12.64 -7.28
N ALA A 115 -7.96 13.48 -6.65
CA ALA A 115 -9.35 13.68 -7.06
C ALA A 115 -9.46 14.31 -8.46
N GLU A 116 -8.53 15.19 -8.84
CA GLU A 116 -8.48 15.80 -10.16
C GLU A 116 -8.03 14.78 -11.22
N LEU A 117 -7.07 13.91 -10.89
CA LEU A 117 -6.63 12.81 -11.75
C LEU A 117 -7.76 11.80 -12.01
N VAL A 118 -8.47 11.38 -10.96
CA VAL A 118 -9.61 10.47 -11.08
C VAL A 118 -10.76 11.15 -11.85
N ALA A 119 -11.03 12.43 -11.59
CA ALA A 119 -12.05 13.17 -12.31
C ALA A 119 -11.75 13.30 -13.81
N LEU A 120 -10.48 13.47 -14.19
CA LEU A 120 -10.06 13.48 -15.60
C LEU A 120 -10.36 12.15 -16.29
N LEU A 121 -10.08 11.03 -15.63
CA LEU A 121 -10.36 9.69 -16.18
C LEU A 121 -11.86 9.45 -16.33
N LEU A 122 -12.66 9.84 -15.33
CA LEU A 122 -14.11 9.64 -15.33
C LEU A 122 -14.85 10.52 -16.32
N ARG A 123 -14.30 11.70 -16.64
CA ARG A 123 -14.82 12.79 -17.50
C ARG A 123 -16.13 13.43 -17.01
N THR A 124 -17.07 12.63 -16.54
CA THR A 124 -18.39 13.06 -16.05
C THR A 124 -18.73 12.37 -14.74
N GLY A 125 -19.58 13.01 -13.94
CA GLY A 125 -20.13 12.44 -12.70
C GLY A 125 -21.51 11.82 -12.93
N PRO A 126 -22.15 11.32 -11.87
CA PRO A 126 -23.59 11.05 -11.82
C PRO A 126 -24.40 12.32 -12.14
N SER A 127 -25.68 12.16 -12.50
CA SER A 127 -26.56 13.30 -12.81
C SER A 127 -26.77 14.25 -11.62
N ASP A 128 -26.58 13.77 -10.39
CA ASP A 128 -26.79 14.48 -9.14
C ASP A 128 -25.47 14.89 -8.45
N GLU A 129 -24.30 14.59 -9.02
CA GLU A 129 -23.00 14.87 -8.41
C GLU A 129 -21.94 15.24 -9.47
N GLY A 130 -21.28 16.38 -9.32
CA GLY A 130 -20.21 16.83 -10.22
C GLY A 130 -18.99 15.89 -10.20
N VAL A 131 -18.27 15.74 -11.33
CA VAL A 131 -17.21 14.71 -11.43
C VAL A 131 -16.06 14.88 -10.44
N LEU A 132 -15.72 16.11 -10.04
CA LEU A 132 -14.73 16.34 -8.96
C LEU A 132 -15.22 15.87 -7.59
N ALA A 133 -16.48 16.17 -7.25
CA ALA A 133 -17.08 15.73 -5.99
C ALA A 133 -17.19 14.20 -5.97
N PHE A 134 -17.61 13.62 -7.10
CA PHE A 134 -17.72 12.19 -7.31
C PHE A 134 -16.36 11.48 -7.17
N ALA A 135 -15.30 12.01 -7.81
CA ALA A 135 -13.94 11.48 -7.69
C ALA A 135 -13.42 11.57 -6.26
N ALA A 136 -13.62 12.70 -5.59
CA ALA A 136 -13.24 12.85 -4.18
C ALA A 136 -14.01 11.88 -3.28
N ARG A 137 -15.29 11.62 -3.56
CA ARG A 137 -16.09 10.64 -2.83
C ARG A 137 -15.59 9.22 -3.05
N LEU A 138 -15.36 8.81 -4.29
CA LEU A 138 -14.79 7.48 -4.59
C LEU A 138 -13.45 7.24 -3.86
N LEU A 139 -12.57 8.24 -3.85
CA LEU A 139 -11.32 8.15 -3.11
C LEU A 139 -11.54 8.02 -1.59
N ARG A 140 -12.52 8.73 -1.03
CA ARG A 140 -12.86 8.57 0.40
C ARG A 140 -13.45 7.20 0.71
N ASP A 141 -14.36 6.71 -0.11
CA ASP A 141 -15.09 5.46 0.09
C ASP A 141 -14.19 4.23 -0.08
N HIS A 142 -13.05 4.37 -0.77
CA HIS A 142 -12.14 3.28 -1.10
C HIS A 142 -10.69 3.52 -0.66
N ASP A 143 -10.45 4.25 0.43
CA ASP A 143 -9.11 4.40 1.03
C ASP A 143 -8.03 4.97 0.07
N GLY A 144 -8.40 6.02 -0.67
CA GLY A 144 -7.55 6.72 -1.62
C GLY A 144 -7.27 5.92 -2.90
N LEU A 145 -6.23 6.31 -3.64
CA LEU A 145 -5.85 5.62 -4.88
C LEU A 145 -5.45 4.17 -4.64
N VAL A 146 -4.77 3.88 -3.53
CA VAL A 146 -4.28 2.54 -3.20
C VAL A 146 -5.45 1.59 -2.97
N GLY A 147 -6.41 1.96 -2.10
CA GLY A 147 -7.55 1.08 -1.84
C GLY A 147 -8.48 0.96 -3.06
N LEU A 148 -8.66 2.04 -3.83
CA LEU A 148 -9.44 2.03 -5.08
C LEU A 148 -8.80 1.10 -6.12
N SER A 149 -7.47 1.09 -6.25
CA SER A 149 -6.74 0.21 -7.18
C SER A 149 -6.82 -1.29 -6.86
N ARG A 150 -7.21 -1.65 -5.64
CA ARG A 150 -7.29 -3.04 -5.16
C ARG A 150 -8.69 -3.65 -5.29
N ARG A 151 -9.69 -2.85 -5.68
CA ARG A 151 -11.07 -3.33 -5.83
C ARG A 151 -11.22 -4.19 -7.07
N ALA A 152 -12.04 -5.23 -6.96
CA ALA A 152 -12.45 -6.00 -8.13
C ALA A 152 -13.35 -5.12 -9.02
N VAL A 153 -13.42 -5.41 -10.32
CA VAL A 153 -14.25 -4.61 -11.24
C VAL A 153 -15.71 -4.67 -10.83
N GLU A 154 -16.15 -5.82 -10.33
CA GLU A 154 -17.49 -6.07 -9.81
C GLU A 154 -17.81 -5.16 -8.62
N ASP A 155 -16.86 -4.95 -7.70
CA ASP A 155 -17.01 -4.05 -6.55
C ASP A 155 -17.09 -2.58 -7.00
N LEU A 156 -16.31 -2.21 -8.02
CA LEU A 156 -16.35 -0.88 -8.61
C LEU A 156 -17.70 -0.62 -9.28
N VAL A 157 -18.25 -1.61 -10.00
CA VAL A 157 -19.57 -1.50 -10.64
C VAL A 157 -20.69 -1.35 -9.60
N ALA A 158 -20.53 -1.96 -8.42
CA ALA A 158 -21.48 -1.80 -7.33
C ALA A 158 -21.44 -0.41 -6.67
N ALA A 159 -20.37 0.39 -6.89
CA ALA A 159 -20.26 1.72 -6.34
C ALA A 159 -21.27 2.68 -6.99
N ARG A 160 -22.00 3.44 -6.15
CA ARG A 160 -23.01 4.40 -6.60
C ARG A 160 -22.42 5.39 -7.61
N GLY A 161 -22.97 5.39 -8.83
CA GLY A 161 -22.57 6.31 -9.90
C GLY A 161 -21.45 5.81 -10.81
N LEU A 162 -20.88 4.63 -10.53
CA LEU A 162 -19.80 4.04 -11.30
C LEU A 162 -20.32 2.86 -12.14
N GLY A 163 -20.90 3.18 -13.31
CA GLY A 163 -21.37 2.16 -14.24
C GLY A 163 -20.24 1.31 -14.85
N PRO A 164 -20.58 0.21 -15.56
CA PRO A 164 -19.63 -0.76 -16.08
C PRO A 164 -18.53 -0.16 -16.96
N ALA A 165 -18.85 0.84 -17.79
CA ALA A 165 -17.86 1.50 -18.62
C ALA A 165 -16.80 2.25 -17.79
N LYS A 166 -17.22 3.08 -16.83
CA LYS A 166 -16.31 3.86 -15.98
C LYS A 166 -15.51 2.97 -15.02
N ALA A 167 -16.12 1.91 -14.51
CA ALA A 167 -15.44 0.91 -13.68
C ALA A 167 -14.32 0.21 -14.48
N ALA A 168 -14.61 -0.21 -15.72
CA ALA A 168 -13.61 -0.81 -16.59
C ALA A 168 -12.49 0.17 -16.96
N GLU A 169 -12.80 1.44 -17.24
CA GLU A 169 -11.81 2.49 -17.52
C GLU A 169 -10.84 2.70 -16.34
N LEU A 170 -11.36 2.81 -15.11
CA LEU A 170 -10.53 2.94 -13.91
C LEU A 170 -9.68 1.70 -13.66
N ALA A 171 -10.28 0.50 -13.75
CA ALA A 171 -9.56 -0.76 -13.59
C ALA A 171 -8.43 -0.91 -14.63
N ALA A 172 -8.69 -0.51 -15.87
CA ALA A 172 -7.68 -0.50 -16.92
C ALA A 172 -6.54 0.49 -16.61
N ALA A 173 -6.84 1.70 -16.13
CA ALA A 173 -5.82 2.68 -15.74
C ALA A 173 -4.91 2.14 -14.62
N PHE A 174 -5.49 1.53 -13.58
CA PHE A 174 -4.72 0.91 -12.49
C PHE A 174 -3.91 -0.30 -12.95
N GLU A 175 -4.45 -1.15 -13.81
CA GLU A 175 -3.73 -2.30 -14.36
C GLU A 175 -2.56 -1.84 -15.25
N ILE A 176 -2.73 -0.78 -16.03
CA ILE A 176 -1.62 -0.17 -16.80
C ILE A 176 -0.56 0.34 -15.83
N ALA A 177 -0.93 1.10 -14.79
CA ALA A 177 0.03 1.58 -13.79
C ALA A 177 0.75 0.42 -13.09
N ARG A 178 0.05 -0.65 -12.73
CA ARG A 178 0.62 -1.87 -12.14
C ARG A 178 1.56 -2.57 -13.11
N ARG A 179 1.22 -2.65 -14.39
CA ARG A 179 2.11 -3.23 -15.41
C ARG A 179 3.34 -2.36 -15.63
N LEU A 180 3.21 -1.04 -15.61
CA LEU A 180 4.32 -0.11 -15.76
C LEU A 180 5.26 -0.14 -14.54
N SER A 181 4.72 -0.18 -13.32
CA SER A 181 5.54 -0.32 -12.10
C SER A 181 6.25 -1.68 -12.04
N LEU A 182 5.64 -2.72 -12.60
CA LEU A 182 6.29 -4.01 -12.81
C LEU A 182 7.22 -4.03 -14.03
N ALA A 183 7.00 -3.15 -15.02
CA ALA A 183 7.82 -3.02 -16.22
C ALA A 183 9.08 -2.19 -15.96
N ASP A 184 9.13 -1.39 -14.89
CA ASP A 184 10.35 -0.75 -14.40
C ASP A 184 11.38 -1.76 -13.85
N LEU A 185 10.99 -3.04 -13.71
CA LEU A 185 11.94 -4.17 -13.69
C LEU A 185 12.68 -4.39 -15.03
N GLY A 186 12.42 -3.55 -16.04
CA GLY A 186 13.12 -3.50 -17.33
C GLY A 186 14.60 -3.12 -17.19
N ALA A 187 14.95 -2.35 -16.16
CA ALA A 187 16.33 -2.31 -15.68
C ALA A 187 16.56 -3.59 -14.88
N ARG A 188 16.90 -4.70 -15.56
CA ARG A 188 17.19 -5.99 -14.91
C ARG A 188 18.13 -5.77 -13.72
N PRO A 189 17.65 -5.79 -12.46
CA PRO A 189 18.46 -5.37 -11.33
C PRO A 189 19.65 -6.31 -11.20
N VAL A 190 20.84 -5.74 -10.96
CA VAL A 190 22.07 -6.49 -10.76
C VAL A 190 22.08 -7.02 -9.32
N LEU A 191 21.91 -8.34 -9.17
CA LEU A 191 21.80 -9.01 -7.87
C LEU A 191 23.12 -9.69 -7.51
N LYS A 192 24.15 -8.87 -7.25
CA LYS A 192 25.49 -9.34 -6.84
C LYS A 192 25.66 -9.46 -5.33
N THR A 193 24.75 -8.88 -4.56
CA THR A 193 24.80 -8.87 -3.10
C THR A 193 23.44 -9.27 -2.53
N PRO A 194 23.40 -9.97 -1.38
CA PRO A 194 22.15 -10.27 -0.69
C PRO A 194 21.42 -9.00 -0.23
N GLU A 195 22.11 -7.88 -0.01
CA GLU A 195 21.49 -6.57 0.20
C GLU A 195 20.61 -6.17 -0.98
N ALA A 196 21.12 -6.28 -2.22
CA ALA A 196 20.36 -5.95 -3.42
C ALA A 196 19.17 -6.91 -3.63
N VAL A 197 19.33 -8.18 -3.26
CA VAL A 197 18.23 -9.16 -3.26
C VAL A 197 17.16 -8.77 -2.24
N ALA A 198 17.57 -8.43 -1.02
CA ALA A 198 16.67 -8.03 0.05
C ALA A 198 15.94 -6.74 -0.27
N GLU A 199 16.62 -5.73 -0.82
CA GLU A 199 16.02 -4.47 -1.26
C GLU A 199 14.95 -4.69 -2.34
N LEU A 200 15.23 -5.55 -3.32
CA LEU A 200 14.28 -5.90 -4.38
C LEU A 200 13.03 -6.61 -3.82
N LEU A 201 13.20 -7.51 -2.85
CA LEU A 201 12.12 -8.38 -2.35
C LEU A 201 11.42 -7.82 -1.12
N ALA A 202 11.98 -6.84 -0.42
CA ALA A 202 11.40 -6.27 0.80
C ALA A 202 9.95 -5.78 0.63
N PRO A 203 9.59 -5.04 -0.44
CA PRO A 203 8.20 -4.61 -0.64
C PRO A 203 7.23 -5.77 -0.85
N LEU A 204 7.70 -6.85 -1.49
CA LEU A 204 6.89 -8.05 -1.75
C LEU A 204 6.72 -8.86 -0.45
N ALA A 205 7.84 -9.19 0.22
CA ALA A 205 7.86 -10.00 1.43
C ALA A 205 7.11 -9.36 2.60
N ALA A 206 7.18 -8.03 2.76
CA ALA A 206 6.50 -7.31 3.83
C ALA A 206 4.96 -7.40 3.77
N SER A 207 4.41 -7.74 2.61
CA SER A 207 2.96 -7.82 2.40
C SER A 207 2.36 -9.21 2.61
N LEU A 208 3.20 -10.22 2.88
CA LEU A 208 2.78 -11.62 2.87
C LEU A 208 2.57 -12.17 4.29
N PRO A 209 1.36 -12.68 4.62
CA PRO A 209 1.08 -13.30 5.91
C PRO A 209 1.55 -14.77 6.00
N HIS A 210 2.17 -15.31 4.95
CA HIS A 210 2.58 -16.70 4.82
C HIS A 210 4.00 -16.82 4.25
N GLU A 211 4.63 -17.98 4.43
CA GLU A 211 5.93 -18.29 3.84
C GLU A 211 5.80 -18.55 2.33
N GLU A 212 6.69 -17.95 1.54
CA GLU A 212 6.89 -18.27 0.14
C GLU A 212 8.36 -18.56 -0.12
N LEU A 213 8.64 -19.50 -1.03
CA LEU A 213 9.96 -19.69 -1.62
C LEU A 213 9.94 -19.12 -3.04
N TRP A 214 10.90 -18.27 -3.38
CA TRP A 214 11.10 -17.71 -4.71
C TRP A 214 12.38 -18.22 -5.37
N CYS A 215 12.31 -18.35 -6.69
CA CYS A 215 13.45 -18.43 -7.58
C CYS A 215 13.64 -17.10 -8.30
N LEU A 216 14.87 -16.59 -8.27
CA LEU A 216 15.31 -15.41 -8.99
C LEU A 216 16.29 -15.89 -10.07
N PRO A 217 15.84 -16.08 -11.33
CA PRO A 217 16.69 -16.50 -12.42
C PRO A 217 17.59 -15.34 -12.87
N LEU A 218 18.89 -15.60 -13.09
CA LEU A 218 19.86 -14.55 -13.42
C LEU A 218 20.53 -14.81 -14.78
N ASP A 219 20.87 -13.73 -15.47
CA ASP A 219 21.71 -13.74 -16.67
C ASP A 219 23.21 -13.76 -16.31
N PRO A 220 24.13 -13.86 -17.30
CA PRO A 220 25.58 -13.92 -17.03
C PRO A 220 26.16 -12.69 -16.31
N GLN A 221 25.45 -11.56 -16.33
CA GLN A 221 25.85 -10.33 -15.64
C GLN A 221 25.21 -10.22 -14.25
N SER A 222 24.64 -11.33 -13.74
CA SER A 222 23.91 -11.40 -12.47
C SER A 222 22.67 -10.52 -12.45
N ARG A 223 22.06 -10.25 -13.60
CA ARG A 223 20.84 -9.45 -13.68
C ARG A 223 19.62 -10.35 -13.66
N LEU A 224 18.57 -9.95 -12.94
CA LEU A 224 17.33 -10.72 -12.88
C LEU A 224 16.68 -10.85 -14.27
N ILE A 225 16.35 -12.07 -14.66
CA ILE A 225 15.60 -12.37 -15.88
C ILE A 225 14.11 -12.37 -15.56
N GLY A 226 13.41 -11.33 -16.02
CA GLY A 226 11.99 -11.16 -15.76
C GLY A 226 11.73 -10.75 -14.31
N ARG A 227 10.86 -11.50 -13.62
CA ARG A 227 10.40 -11.21 -12.25
C ARG A 227 10.69 -12.37 -11.30
N PRO A 228 10.76 -12.14 -9.97
CA PRO A 228 10.84 -13.23 -8.99
C PRO A 228 9.69 -14.22 -9.20
N ARG A 229 9.98 -15.51 -9.08
CA ARG A 229 9.03 -16.59 -9.38
C ARG A 229 8.77 -17.42 -8.13
N VAL A 230 7.53 -17.44 -7.69
CA VAL A 230 7.10 -18.28 -6.55
C VAL A 230 7.23 -19.75 -6.93
N ILE A 231 7.88 -20.52 -6.07
CA ILE A 231 8.04 -21.97 -6.14
C ILE A 231 7.02 -22.67 -5.25
N SER A 232 6.81 -22.15 -4.04
CA SER A 232 5.85 -22.69 -3.07
C SER A 232 5.28 -21.60 -2.17
N ARG A 233 4.12 -21.88 -1.56
CA ARG A 233 3.41 -21.04 -0.59
C ARG A 233 2.92 -21.89 0.59
N GLY A 234 3.19 -21.49 1.83
CA GLY A 234 2.57 -22.02 3.07
C GLY A 234 3.33 -23.15 3.81
N ASP A 235 2.86 -23.41 5.05
CA ASP A 235 3.37 -24.37 6.05
C ASP A 235 3.16 -25.86 5.73
N VAL A 236 2.61 -26.18 4.55
CA VAL A 236 2.10 -27.54 4.25
C VAL A 236 3.16 -28.37 3.54
N ASP A 237 3.75 -29.30 4.29
CA ASP A 237 4.31 -30.59 3.87
C ASP A 237 5.07 -30.61 2.53
N GLY A 238 6.31 -30.13 2.56
CA GLY A 238 7.51 -30.89 2.18
C GLY A 238 7.69 -31.45 0.76
N THR A 239 6.71 -31.38 -0.14
CA THR A 239 6.69 -32.28 -1.31
C THR A 239 6.80 -31.59 -2.68
N ASP A 240 6.50 -30.28 -2.81
CA ASP A 240 6.54 -29.57 -4.10
C ASP A 240 7.63 -28.48 -4.23
N ALA A 241 8.33 -28.13 -3.15
CA ALA A 241 9.41 -27.14 -3.13
C ALA A 241 10.83 -27.74 -3.34
N GLY A 242 10.95 -28.70 -4.27
CA GLY A 242 12.19 -29.42 -4.53
C GLY A 242 13.03 -28.82 -5.69
N PRO A 243 14.28 -29.31 -5.89
CA PRO A 243 15.13 -28.87 -7.00
C PRO A 243 14.47 -28.93 -8.37
N ARG A 244 13.62 -29.94 -8.64
CA ARG A 244 12.88 -30.07 -9.90
C ARG A 244 12.01 -28.85 -10.20
N ALA A 245 11.19 -28.41 -9.23
CA ALA A 245 10.28 -27.29 -9.41
C ALA A 245 11.05 -25.97 -9.56
N PHE A 246 12.09 -25.80 -8.74
CA PHE A 246 12.97 -24.64 -8.75
C PHE A 246 13.72 -24.49 -10.10
N PHE A 247 14.41 -25.54 -10.54
CA PHE A 247 15.23 -25.49 -11.75
C PHE A 247 14.39 -25.49 -13.03
N ARG A 248 13.19 -26.09 -13.05
CA ARG A 248 12.25 -25.94 -14.18
C ARG A 248 12.00 -24.46 -14.50
N ILE A 249 11.82 -23.64 -13.48
CA ILE A 249 11.57 -22.20 -13.64
C ILE A 249 12.81 -21.46 -14.11
N ALA A 250 13.97 -21.74 -13.51
CA ALA A 250 15.22 -21.09 -13.90
C ALA A 250 15.64 -21.44 -15.34
N LEU A 251 15.51 -22.72 -15.73
CA LEU A 251 15.81 -23.20 -17.08
C LEU A 251 14.85 -22.62 -18.11
N ALA A 252 13.54 -22.60 -17.82
CA ALA A 252 12.55 -22.00 -18.73
C ALA A 252 12.77 -20.50 -18.96
N ALA A 253 13.42 -19.81 -18.01
CA ALA A 253 13.82 -18.41 -18.15
C ALA A 253 15.13 -18.21 -18.94
N GLY A 254 15.87 -19.28 -19.26
CA GLY A 254 17.20 -19.19 -19.88
C GLY A 254 18.27 -18.64 -18.94
N ALA A 255 18.17 -18.94 -17.65
CA ALA A 255 19.13 -18.47 -16.65
C ALA A 255 20.49 -19.15 -16.79
N THR A 256 21.55 -18.43 -16.39
CA THR A 256 22.90 -18.97 -16.22
C THR A 256 23.27 -19.17 -14.75
N SER A 257 22.48 -18.62 -13.83
CA SER A 257 22.54 -18.90 -12.40
C SER A 257 21.23 -18.49 -11.74
N CYS A 258 21.05 -18.79 -10.46
CA CYS A 258 19.82 -18.45 -9.75
C CYS A 258 20.06 -18.15 -8.27
N ILE A 259 19.16 -17.38 -7.67
CA ILE A 259 19.11 -17.14 -6.22
C ILE A 259 17.79 -17.70 -5.69
N ALA A 260 17.85 -18.36 -4.54
CA ALA A 260 16.66 -18.73 -3.77
C ALA A 260 16.38 -17.64 -2.73
N VAL A 261 15.11 -17.33 -2.50
CA VAL A 261 14.70 -16.41 -1.44
C VAL A 261 13.51 -17.03 -0.73
N HIS A 262 13.45 -16.99 0.59
CA HIS A 262 12.19 -17.24 1.31
C HIS A 262 11.96 -16.17 2.37
N ASN A 263 10.70 -15.99 2.80
CA ASN A 263 10.35 -15.09 3.87
C ASN A 263 9.87 -15.85 5.11
N HIS A 264 10.20 -15.32 6.28
CA HIS A 264 9.62 -15.73 7.56
C HIS A 264 8.64 -14.65 8.03
N PRO A 265 7.31 -14.88 7.99
CA PRO A 265 6.31 -13.95 8.49
C PRO A 265 6.51 -13.54 9.95
N GLY A 266 7.06 -14.46 10.78
CA GLY A 266 7.42 -14.20 12.17
C GLY A 266 8.58 -13.20 12.35
N GLY A 267 9.28 -12.85 11.28
CA GLY A 267 10.21 -11.74 11.21
C GLY A 267 11.66 -12.02 11.64
N ASP A 268 11.96 -13.21 12.16
CA ASP A 268 13.34 -13.64 12.40
C ASP A 268 13.94 -14.26 11.12
N PRO A 269 14.97 -13.63 10.51
CA PRO A 269 15.59 -14.17 9.31
C PRO A 269 16.58 -15.31 9.59
N THR A 270 16.61 -15.90 10.79
CA THR A 270 17.50 -17.00 11.12
C THR A 270 17.13 -18.26 10.30
N PRO A 271 18.05 -18.83 9.50
CA PRO A 271 17.74 -20.00 8.68
C PRO A 271 17.43 -21.24 9.52
N SER A 272 16.30 -21.88 9.24
CA SER A 272 15.89 -23.14 9.84
C SER A 272 16.72 -24.33 9.32
N ALA A 273 16.55 -25.50 9.94
CA ALA A 273 17.12 -26.75 9.43
C ALA A 273 16.55 -27.12 8.06
N ALA A 274 15.28 -26.79 7.81
CA ALA A 274 14.62 -27.02 6.52
C ALA A 274 15.26 -26.16 5.42
N ASP A 275 15.58 -24.90 5.70
CA ASP A 275 16.24 -23.99 4.76
C ASP A 275 17.62 -24.47 4.37
N ARG A 276 18.41 -24.92 5.36
CA ARG A 276 19.73 -25.50 5.13
C ARG A 276 19.66 -26.76 4.28
N SER A 277 18.71 -27.65 4.59
CA SER A 277 18.47 -28.87 3.80
C SER A 277 18.03 -28.57 2.36
N ALA A 278 17.10 -27.63 2.18
CA ALA A 278 16.67 -27.17 0.87
C ALA A 278 17.84 -26.58 0.07
N THR A 279 18.67 -25.75 0.72
CA THR A 279 19.88 -25.16 0.11
C THR A 279 20.82 -26.23 -0.40
N ILE A 280 21.15 -27.23 0.42
CA ILE A 280 22.06 -28.32 0.04
C ILE A 280 21.52 -29.06 -1.18
N ARG A 281 20.22 -29.39 -1.20
CA ARG A 281 19.58 -30.06 -2.35
C ARG A 281 19.61 -29.19 -3.60
N LEU A 282 19.37 -27.88 -3.48
CA LEU A 282 19.41 -26.94 -4.60
C LEU A 282 20.84 -26.75 -5.13
N VAL A 283 21.84 -26.63 -4.27
CA VAL A 283 23.25 -26.53 -4.65
C VAL A 283 23.68 -27.79 -5.42
N ALA A 284 23.38 -28.98 -4.90
CA ALA A 284 23.69 -30.24 -5.56
C ALA A 284 22.97 -30.37 -6.92
N GLY A 285 21.67 -30.04 -6.97
CA GLY A 285 20.89 -30.05 -8.21
C GLY A 285 21.43 -29.08 -9.25
N GLY A 286 21.82 -27.87 -8.84
CA GLY A 286 22.37 -26.84 -9.72
C GLY A 286 23.73 -27.23 -10.30
N ARG A 287 24.59 -27.85 -9.50
CA ARG A 287 25.87 -28.43 -9.98
C ARG A 287 25.64 -29.50 -11.04
N ALA A 288 24.65 -30.36 -10.86
CA ALA A 288 24.37 -31.46 -11.78
C ALA A 288 23.89 -31.02 -13.18
N ILE A 289 23.40 -29.78 -13.31
CA ILE A 289 22.86 -29.24 -14.58
C ILE A 289 23.57 -27.95 -15.04
N ASP A 290 24.73 -27.65 -14.46
CA ASP A 290 25.50 -26.42 -14.74
C ASP A 290 24.71 -25.11 -14.55
N LEU A 291 23.78 -25.10 -13.58
CA LEU A 291 23.00 -23.92 -13.19
C LEU A 291 23.19 -23.60 -11.70
N PRO A 292 24.27 -22.88 -11.33
CA PRO A 292 24.63 -22.69 -9.93
C PRO A 292 23.61 -21.85 -9.14
N LEU A 293 23.35 -22.29 -7.91
CA LEU A 293 22.69 -21.47 -6.89
C LEU A 293 23.71 -20.50 -6.29
N VAL A 294 23.54 -19.20 -6.54
CA VAL A 294 24.46 -18.14 -6.11
C VAL A 294 24.33 -17.90 -4.61
N ASP A 295 23.10 -17.80 -4.12
CA ASP A 295 22.79 -17.57 -2.72
C ASP A 295 21.38 -18.10 -2.39
N HIS A 296 21.11 -18.22 -1.10
CA HIS A 296 19.79 -18.43 -0.53
C HIS A 296 19.57 -17.38 0.56
N VAL A 297 18.62 -16.47 0.35
CA VAL A 297 18.34 -15.34 1.26
C VAL A 297 17.06 -15.58 2.04
N VAL A 298 17.14 -15.46 3.36
CA VAL A 298 16.00 -15.48 4.29
C VAL A 298 15.59 -14.05 4.58
N MET A 299 14.34 -13.71 4.32
CA MET A 299 13.77 -12.39 4.59
C MET A 299 13.00 -12.39 5.91
N GLY A 300 13.35 -11.48 6.80
CA GLY A 300 12.60 -11.16 8.01
C GLY A 300 11.81 -9.85 7.88
N THR A 301 11.30 -9.34 8.99
CA THR A 301 10.59 -8.06 9.03
C THR A 301 11.55 -6.88 9.22
N ALA A 302 11.05 -5.66 8.97
CA ALA A 302 11.80 -4.41 9.15
C ALA A 302 13.15 -4.37 8.41
N GLY A 303 13.21 -4.98 7.22
CA GLY A 303 14.42 -5.01 6.37
C GLY A 303 15.52 -5.95 6.85
N ARG A 304 15.28 -6.78 7.88
CA ARG A 304 16.23 -7.81 8.33
C ARG A 304 16.27 -8.95 7.33
N PHE A 305 17.47 -9.46 7.04
CA PHE A 305 17.66 -10.63 6.18
C PHE A 305 18.92 -11.41 6.58
N THR A 306 19.00 -12.67 6.16
CA THR A 306 20.19 -13.52 6.30
C THR A 306 20.54 -14.15 4.96
N SER A 307 21.81 -14.05 4.54
CA SER A 307 22.35 -14.82 3.42
C SER A 307 22.93 -16.13 3.94
N LEU A 308 22.42 -17.28 3.50
CA LEU A 308 23.02 -18.57 3.84
C LEU A 308 24.41 -18.71 3.22
N ARG A 309 24.70 -18.07 2.08
CA ARG A 309 26.06 -18.12 1.51
C ARG A 309 27.10 -17.50 2.45
N ARG A 310 26.71 -16.48 3.22
CA ARG A 310 27.57 -15.83 4.23
C ARG A 310 27.51 -16.51 5.59
N ALA A 311 26.32 -16.85 6.09
CA ALA A 311 26.11 -17.37 7.44
C ALA A 311 26.28 -18.89 7.57
N ALA A 312 26.17 -19.62 6.45
CA ALA A 312 26.19 -21.08 6.38
C ALA A 312 26.95 -21.57 5.13
N PRO A 313 28.22 -21.16 4.91
CA PRO A 313 28.97 -21.49 3.70
C PRO A 313 29.14 -22.99 3.46
N GLU A 314 29.05 -23.82 4.51
CA GLU A 314 29.06 -25.27 4.43
C GLU A 314 27.92 -25.84 3.56
N CYS A 315 26.73 -25.20 3.56
CA CYS A 315 25.60 -25.60 2.72
C CYS A 315 25.90 -25.46 1.22
N PHE A 316 26.86 -24.60 0.85
CA PHE A 316 27.29 -24.37 -0.53
C PHE A 316 28.54 -25.15 -0.91
N ARG A 317 29.19 -25.84 0.04
CA ARG A 317 30.35 -26.69 -0.22
C ARG A 317 29.95 -28.15 -0.38
N ALA A 318 28.93 -28.60 0.37
CA ALA A 318 28.46 -29.98 0.35
C ALA A 318 28.16 -30.49 -1.07
N VAL A 319 28.63 -31.71 -1.32
CA VAL A 319 28.68 -32.51 -2.58
C VAL A 319 29.88 -32.22 -3.46
#